data_AF-A0A2N9JBP3-F1
#
_entry.id   AF-A0A2N9JBP3-F1
#
_cell.length_a   1.000
_cell.length_b   1.000
_cell.length_c   1.000
_cell.angle_alpha   90.00
_cell.angle_beta   90.00
_cell.angle_gamma   90.00
#
_symmetry.space_group_name_H-M   'P 1'
#
loop_
_entity.id
_entity.type
_entity.pdbx_description
1 polymer ?
#
loop_
_entity_poly.entity_id
_entity_poly.type
_entity_poly.pdbx_seq_one_letter_code
_entity_poly.pdbx_strand_id
1 'polypeptide(L)'
;MDDFLVDRALLAVEQIPPGRVAAYGDIARIVGCGPRRVGTIMRLYSRDVPYWRVVGADGDPGGKLLDHFRPHWDAEGITVKPNGLGCRIADYRADQVALDHAYRQALAELLARSSTPLPLIGRPATDALAIIGVTCLERVIEHSQAELLGLHGVGPKAIGLLADELDRLGWGWSRRGAA
;
A
#
# COMPACT_ATOMS: atom_id res chain seq x y z
N MET A 1 -10.03 -4.00 11.85
CA MET A 1 -8.99 -3.51 10.90
C MET A 1 -9.69 -2.43 10.10
N ASP A 2 -9.04 -1.32 9.81
CA ASP A 2 -9.66 -0.23 9.07
C ASP A 2 -9.94 -0.67 7.61
N ASP A 3 -11.18 -0.47 7.15
CA ASP A 3 -11.66 -0.94 5.84
C ASP A 3 -10.90 -0.27 4.69
N PHE A 4 -10.58 1.01 4.85
CA PHE A 4 -9.82 1.74 3.84
C PHE A 4 -8.38 1.22 3.69
N LEU A 5 -7.74 0.78 4.76
CA LEU A 5 -6.43 0.10 4.67
C LEU A 5 -6.52 -1.25 3.95
N VAL A 6 -7.62 -2.00 4.14
CA VAL A 6 -7.88 -3.25 3.40
C VAL A 6 -7.98 -2.93 1.91
N ASP A 7 -8.83 -1.96 1.54
CA ASP A 7 -9.02 -1.54 0.15
C ASP A 7 -7.71 -1.10 -0.49
N ARG A 8 -6.91 -0.29 0.19
CA ARG A 8 -5.59 0.14 -0.32
C ARG A 8 -4.63 -1.01 -0.56
N ALA A 9 -4.63 -2.02 0.32
CA ALA A 9 -3.76 -3.18 0.15
C ALA A 9 -4.23 -4.07 -1.00
N LEU A 10 -5.54 -4.31 -1.12
CA LEU A 10 -6.13 -5.07 -2.22
C LEU A 10 -5.89 -4.36 -3.56
N LEU A 11 -6.09 -3.04 -3.61
CA LEU A 11 -5.81 -2.21 -4.78
C LEU A 11 -4.35 -2.34 -5.25
N ALA A 12 -3.39 -2.33 -4.32
CA ALA A 12 -1.98 -2.52 -4.64
C ALA A 12 -1.68 -3.91 -5.22
N VAL A 13 -2.39 -4.95 -4.76
CA VAL A 13 -2.25 -6.31 -5.29
C VAL A 13 -2.82 -6.43 -6.70
N GLU A 14 -3.94 -5.77 -6.98
CA GLU A 14 -4.52 -5.71 -8.33
C GLU A 14 -3.59 -5.07 -9.36
N GLN A 15 -2.72 -4.14 -8.92
CA GLN A 15 -1.75 -3.49 -9.80
C GLN A 15 -0.56 -4.38 -10.15
N ILE A 16 -0.37 -5.54 -9.52
CA ILE A 16 0.73 -6.45 -9.87
C ILE A 16 0.46 -7.05 -11.26
N PRO A 17 1.33 -6.83 -12.27
CA PRO A 17 1.07 -7.32 -13.61
C PRO A 17 0.99 -8.85 -13.70
N PRO A 18 0.22 -9.42 -14.63
CA PRO A 18 0.28 -10.85 -14.95
C PRO A 18 1.71 -11.31 -15.25
N GLY A 19 2.10 -12.48 -14.74
CA GLY A 19 3.45 -13.03 -14.90
C GLY A 19 4.49 -12.39 -13.97
N ARG A 20 4.05 -11.49 -13.07
CA ARG A 20 4.91 -10.85 -12.07
C ARG A 20 4.42 -11.14 -10.66
N VAL A 21 5.35 -11.08 -9.71
CA VAL A 21 5.08 -11.25 -8.28
C VAL A 21 5.62 -10.07 -7.48
N ALA A 22 5.04 -9.83 -6.30
CA ALA A 22 5.56 -8.88 -5.33
C ALA A 22 5.71 -9.56 -3.96
N ALA A 23 6.73 -9.17 -3.20
CA ALA A 23 6.84 -9.64 -1.83
C ALA A 23 5.82 -8.90 -0.92
N TYR A 24 5.41 -9.51 0.19
CA TYR A 24 4.62 -8.79 1.21
C TYR A 24 5.27 -7.46 1.64
N GLY A 25 6.59 -7.41 1.68
CA GLY A 25 7.35 -6.18 1.98
C GLY A 25 7.27 -5.11 0.90
N ASP A 26 7.02 -5.49 -0.35
CA ASP A 26 6.83 -4.56 -1.48
C ASP A 26 5.49 -3.87 -1.40
N ILE A 27 4.43 -4.66 -1.22
CA ILE A 27 3.08 -4.14 -1.00
C ILE A 27 3.04 -3.25 0.23
N ALA A 28 3.66 -3.67 1.34
CA ALA A 28 3.73 -2.88 2.56
C ALA A 28 4.43 -1.53 2.36
N ARG A 29 5.48 -1.48 1.55
CA ARG A 29 6.19 -0.24 1.24
C ARG A 29 5.32 0.72 0.42
N ILE A 30 4.63 0.20 -0.60
CA ILE A 30 3.75 0.97 -1.49
C ILE A 30 2.54 1.52 -0.73
N VAL A 31 1.92 0.68 0.10
CA VAL A 31 0.73 1.04 0.90
C VAL A 31 1.12 1.89 2.13
N GLY A 32 2.38 1.91 2.53
CA GLY A 32 2.80 2.61 3.74
C GLY A 32 2.29 1.93 5.02
N CYS A 33 2.41 0.61 5.11
CA CYS A 33 2.08 -0.15 6.32
C CYS A 33 3.14 -1.22 6.63
N GLY A 34 2.91 -2.05 7.65
CA GLY A 34 3.83 -3.14 8.00
C GLY A 34 3.59 -4.43 7.19
N PRO A 35 4.63 -5.20 6.80
CA PRO A 35 4.47 -6.45 6.02
C PRO A 35 3.55 -7.49 6.67
N ARG A 36 3.60 -7.62 8.01
CA ARG A 36 2.69 -8.52 8.75
C ARG A 36 1.22 -8.13 8.59
N ARG A 37 0.94 -6.84 8.44
CA ARG A 37 -0.41 -6.34 8.25
C ARG A 37 -0.93 -6.70 6.87
N VAL A 38 -0.10 -6.57 5.83
CA VAL A 38 -0.40 -7.10 4.50
C VAL A 38 -0.67 -8.61 4.55
N GLY A 39 0.17 -9.38 5.25
CA GLY A 39 -0.05 -10.81 5.43
C GLY A 39 -1.41 -11.14 6.08
N THR A 40 -1.80 -10.40 7.12
CA THR A 40 -3.12 -10.54 7.74
C THR A 40 -4.25 -10.19 6.77
N ILE A 41 -4.11 -9.12 5.99
CA ILE A 41 -5.11 -8.73 4.98
C ILE A 41 -5.23 -9.81 3.92
N MET A 42 -4.11 -10.29 3.38
CA MET A 42 -4.09 -11.33 2.37
C MET A 42 -4.72 -12.63 2.87
N ARG A 43 -4.59 -12.95 4.16
CA ARG A 43 -5.23 -14.13 4.73
C ARG A 43 -6.75 -13.99 4.85
N LEU A 44 -7.26 -12.78 5.06
CA LEU A 44 -8.66 -12.55 5.43
C LEU A 44 -9.54 -12.05 4.26
N TYR A 45 -8.98 -11.27 3.34
CA TYR A 45 -9.75 -10.45 2.39
C TYR A 45 -9.35 -10.62 0.91
N SER A 46 -8.43 -11.52 0.57
CA SER A 46 -7.78 -11.55 -0.75
C SER A 46 -8.51 -12.30 -1.86
N ARG A 47 -9.72 -12.82 -1.59
CA ARG A 47 -10.40 -13.77 -2.49
C ARG A 47 -10.70 -13.21 -3.87
N ASP A 48 -10.85 -11.89 -3.98
CA ASP A 48 -11.30 -11.21 -5.19
C ASP A 48 -10.16 -10.50 -5.94
N VAL A 49 -8.91 -10.66 -5.50
CA VAL A 49 -7.72 -10.05 -6.13
C VAL A 49 -6.73 -11.13 -6.57
N PRO A 50 -5.76 -10.85 -7.46
CA PRO A 50 -4.75 -11.83 -7.91
C PRO A 50 -3.71 -12.13 -6.83
N TYR A 51 -4.16 -12.64 -5.69
CA TYR A 51 -3.34 -12.84 -4.49
C TYR A 51 -2.25 -13.92 -4.68
N TRP A 52 -2.38 -14.76 -5.70
CA TRP A 52 -1.31 -15.66 -6.15
C TRP A 52 -0.05 -14.93 -6.61
N ARG A 53 -0.12 -13.62 -6.88
CA ARG A 53 1.03 -12.78 -7.22
C ARG A 53 1.75 -12.21 -5.98
N VAL A 54 1.27 -12.48 -4.76
CA VAL A 54 1.92 -12.03 -3.51
C VAL A 54 2.63 -13.20 -2.83
N VAL A 55 3.93 -13.07 -2.60
CA VAL A 55 4.79 -14.15 -2.09
C VAL A 55 5.70 -13.70 -0.94
N GLY A 56 6.35 -14.67 -0.29
CA GLY A 56 7.47 -14.41 0.60
C GLY A 56 8.65 -13.75 -0.11
N ALA A 57 9.60 -13.20 0.66
CA ALA A 57 10.79 -12.53 0.10
C ALA A 57 11.72 -13.47 -0.69
N ASP A 58 11.57 -14.79 -0.51
CA ASP A 58 12.26 -15.88 -1.19
C ASP A 58 11.46 -16.45 -2.38
N GLY A 59 10.28 -15.89 -2.67
CA GLY A 59 9.35 -16.33 -3.70
C GLY A 59 8.49 -17.53 -3.32
N ASP A 60 8.53 -17.97 -2.05
CA ASP A 60 7.70 -19.06 -1.54
C ASP A 60 6.37 -18.51 -0.97
N PRO A 61 5.19 -18.94 -1.47
CA PRO A 61 3.91 -18.62 -0.84
C PRO A 61 3.65 -19.43 0.44
N GLY A 62 4.38 -20.52 0.66
CA GLY A 62 4.33 -21.35 1.85
C GLY A 62 3.26 -22.45 1.83
N GLY A 63 3.65 -23.66 2.21
CA GLY A 63 2.74 -24.78 2.50
C GLY A 63 1.76 -25.10 1.36
N LYS A 64 0.49 -25.31 1.72
CA LYS A 64 -0.59 -25.70 0.78
C LYS A 64 -1.03 -24.58 -0.16
N LEU A 65 -0.57 -23.35 0.02
CA LEU A 65 -0.94 -22.24 -0.87
C LEU A 65 -0.35 -22.44 -2.27
N LEU A 66 0.81 -23.08 -2.39
CA LEU A 66 1.44 -23.30 -3.68
C LEU A 66 0.55 -24.13 -4.62
N ASP A 67 -0.14 -25.15 -4.10
CA ASP A 67 -1.06 -25.97 -4.90
C ASP A 67 -2.19 -25.13 -5.51
N HIS A 68 -2.64 -24.10 -4.78
CA HIS A 68 -3.64 -23.17 -5.28
C HIS A 68 -3.07 -22.13 -6.24
N PHE A 69 -1.81 -21.71 -6.05
CA PHE A 69 -1.17 -20.72 -6.92
C PHE A 69 -0.77 -21.34 -8.26
N ARG A 70 -0.47 -22.65 -8.27
CA ARG A 70 0.13 -23.32 -9.40
C ARG A 70 -0.64 -23.18 -10.72
N PRO A 71 -1.96 -23.38 -10.79
CA PRO A 71 -2.71 -23.19 -12.03
C PRO A 71 -2.62 -21.76 -12.58
N HIS A 72 -2.62 -20.76 -11.70
CA HIS A 72 -2.48 -19.36 -12.10
C HIS A 72 -1.05 -19.05 -12.57
N TRP A 73 -0.05 -19.56 -11.87
CA TRP A 73 1.35 -19.39 -12.23
C TRP A 73 1.67 -20.05 -13.57
N ASP A 74 1.16 -21.25 -13.82
CA ASP A 74 1.33 -21.92 -15.11
C ASP A 74 0.68 -21.11 -16.25
N ALA A 75 -0.51 -20.55 -16.03
CA ALA A 75 -1.19 -19.68 -17.00
C ALA A 75 -0.46 -18.34 -17.23
N GLU A 76 0.25 -17.84 -16.22
CA GLU A 76 0.99 -16.57 -16.26
C GLU A 76 2.49 -16.74 -16.61
N GLY A 77 2.96 -17.98 -16.84
CA GLY A 77 4.34 -18.27 -17.19
C GLY A 77 5.33 -18.17 -16.03
N ILE A 78 4.88 -18.32 -14.78
CA ILE A 78 5.71 -18.29 -13.57
C ILE A 78 6.16 -19.71 -13.22
N THR A 79 7.47 -19.96 -13.31
CA THR A 79 8.03 -21.29 -13.05
C THR A 79 8.37 -21.51 -11.57
N VAL A 80 8.02 -22.68 -11.04
CA VAL A 80 8.39 -23.13 -9.69
C VAL A 80 9.84 -23.63 -9.67
N LYS A 81 10.59 -23.30 -8.61
CA LYS A 81 11.96 -23.73 -8.39
C LYS A 81 12.07 -25.27 -8.38
N PRO A 82 13.22 -25.86 -8.75
CA PRO A 82 13.41 -27.31 -8.74
C PRO A 82 13.16 -27.98 -7.38
N ASN A 83 13.36 -27.26 -6.27
CA ASN A 83 13.08 -27.76 -4.92
C ASN A 83 11.58 -27.77 -4.57
N GLY A 84 10.71 -27.30 -5.47
CA GLY A 84 9.27 -27.26 -5.28
C GLY A 84 8.77 -26.11 -4.39
N LEU A 85 9.63 -25.22 -3.91
CA LEU A 85 9.26 -24.19 -2.92
C LEU A 85 9.03 -22.81 -3.55
N GLY A 86 7.96 -22.67 -4.32
CA GLY A 86 7.60 -21.39 -4.97
C GLY A 86 8.52 -20.98 -6.13
N CYS A 87 8.48 -19.72 -6.53
CA CYS A 87 9.24 -19.21 -7.69
C CYS A 87 10.58 -18.59 -7.27
N ARG A 88 11.46 -18.33 -8.24
CA ARG A 88 12.63 -17.46 -8.00
C ARG A 88 12.18 -16.01 -8.13
N ILE A 89 11.95 -15.34 -7.02
CA ILE A 89 11.38 -13.98 -7.01
C ILE A 89 12.17 -13.02 -7.92
N ALA A 90 13.50 -13.13 -8.00
CA ALA A 90 14.32 -12.25 -8.82
C ALA A 90 13.96 -12.27 -10.32
N ASP A 91 13.45 -13.40 -10.83
CA ASP A 91 13.11 -13.56 -12.25
C ASP A 91 11.73 -12.95 -12.57
N TYR A 92 10.84 -12.90 -11.57
CA TYR A 92 9.43 -12.53 -11.72
C TYR A 92 9.03 -11.27 -10.95
N ARG A 93 9.91 -10.67 -10.13
CA ARG A 93 9.55 -9.53 -9.30
C ARG A 93 9.04 -8.39 -10.16
N ALA A 94 7.88 -7.84 -9.81
CA ALA A 94 7.35 -6.66 -10.45
C ALA A 94 8.34 -5.49 -10.30
N ASP A 95 8.44 -4.69 -11.35
CA ASP A 95 9.16 -3.42 -11.29
C ASP A 95 8.49 -2.54 -10.21
N GLN A 96 9.28 -2.20 -9.18
CA GLN A 96 8.77 -1.51 -8.00
C GLN A 96 8.37 -0.07 -8.29
N VAL A 97 9.03 0.58 -9.26
CA VAL A 97 8.73 1.96 -9.64
C VAL A 97 7.45 1.98 -10.47
N ALA A 98 7.32 1.08 -11.44
CA ALA A 98 6.11 0.97 -12.25
C ALA A 98 4.89 0.58 -11.40
N LEU A 99 5.06 -0.36 -10.46
CA LEU A 99 3.99 -0.79 -9.55
C LEU A 99 3.54 0.33 -8.61
N ASP A 100 4.48 1.10 -8.04
CA ASP A 100 4.16 2.27 -7.22
C ASP A 100 3.41 3.33 -8.04
N HIS A 101 3.81 3.57 -9.29
CA HIS A 101 3.10 4.51 -10.16
C HIS A 101 1.66 4.07 -10.47
N ALA A 102 1.47 2.81 -10.88
CA ALA A 102 0.14 2.25 -11.13
C ALA A 102 -0.74 2.30 -9.88
N TYR A 103 -0.17 1.95 -8.72
CA TYR A 103 -0.87 2.06 -7.44
C TYR A 103 -1.31 3.49 -7.15
N ARG A 104 -0.45 4.49 -7.37
CA ARG A 104 -0.80 5.90 -7.12
C ARG A 104 -1.94 6.38 -8.01
N GLN A 105 -1.94 6.00 -9.28
CA GLN A 105 -3.03 6.33 -10.19
C GLN A 105 -4.35 5.73 -9.71
N ALA A 106 -4.34 4.44 -9.38
CA ALA A 106 -5.52 3.75 -8.86
C ALA A 106 -5.97 4.31 -7.49
N LEU A 107 -5.01 4.65 -6.61
CA LEU A 107 -5.29 5.23 -5.31
C LEU A 107 -5.99 6.56 -5.46
N ALA A 108 -5.54 7.45 -6.35
CA ALA A 108 -6.17 8.75 -6.56
C ALA A 108 -7.68 8.64 -6.89
N GLU A 109 -8.08 7.61 -7.65
CA GLU A 109 -9.47 7.28 -7.96
C GLU A 109 -10.25 6.75 -6.74
N LEU A 110 -9.61 5.93 -5.90
CA LEU A 110 -10.18 5.50 -4.62
C LEU A 110 -10.43 6.70 -3.70
N LEU A 111 -9.42 7.56 -3.52
CA LEU A 111 -9.51 8.73 -2.62
C LEU A 111 -10.53 9.75 -3.08
N ALA A 112 -10.84 9.82 -4.38
CA ALA A 112 -11.90 10.70 -4.88
C ALA A 112 -13.28 10.35 -4.31
N ARG A 113 -13.44 9.16 -3.71
CA ARG A 113 -14.69 8.65 -3.14
C ARG A 113 -14.67 8.54 -1.60
N SER A 114 -13.55 8.85 -0.95
CA SER A 114 -13.33 8.68 0.49
C SER A 114 -13.41 10.02 1.26
N SER A 115 -13.80 9.99 2.54
CA SER A 115 -14.10 11.21 3.31
C SER A 115 -13.80 11.14 4.81
N THR A 116 -12.78 10.39 5.26
CA THR A 116 -12.45 10.31 6.69
C THR A 116 -12.01 11.70 7.21
N PRO A 117 -12.67 12.27 8.23
CA PRO A 117 -12.42 13.64 8.65
C PRO A 117 -11.00 13.81 9.21
N LEU A 118 -10.41 14.98 8.98
CA LEU A 118 -9.16 15.38 9.63
C LEU A 118 -9.37 15.47 11.16
N PRO A 119 -8.34 15.15 11.97
CA PRO A 119 -8.39 15.42 13.40
C PRO A 119 -8.53 16.93 13.66
N LEU A 120 -8.94 17.28 14.88
CA LEU A 120 -9.06 18.69 15.29
C LEU A 120 -7.67 19.34 15.33
N ILE A 121 -7.33 20.03 14.24
CA ILE A 121 -6.13 20.86 14.11
C ILE A 121 -6.52 22.35 14.12
N GLY A 122 -5.55 23.21 14.42
CA GLY A 122 -5.80 24.65 14.46
C GLY A 122 -6.21 25.21 13.10
N ARG A 123 -7.07 26.23 13.09
CA ARG A 123 -7.62 26.85 11.87
C ARG A 123 -6.56 27.22 10.81
N PRO A 124 -5.39 27.79 11.16
CA PRO A 124 -4.34 28.04 10.16
C PRO A 124 -3.87 26.78 9.42
N ALA A 125 -3.76 25.64 10.11
CA ALA A 125 -3.37 24.38 9.49
C ALA A 125 -4.51 23.79 8.65
N THR A 126 -5.77 23.86 9.15
CA THR A 126 -6.95 23.43 8.38
C THR A 126 -7.07 24.20 7.06
N ASP A 127 -6.95 25.53 7.12
CA ASP A 127 -7.07 26.39 5.94
C ASP A 127 -5.92 26.12 4.95
N ALA A 128 -4.70 25.93 5.43
CA ALA A 128 -3.54 25.61 4.60
C ALA A 128 -3.67 24.26 3.89
N LEU A 129 -4.16 23.22 4.60
CA LEU A 129 -4.43 21.91 4.00
C LEU A 129 -5.56 21.99 2.96
N ALA A 130 -6.63 22.72 3.25
CA ALA A 130 -7.74 22.90 2.32
C ALA A 130 -7.32 23.58 1.01
N ILE A 131 -6.38 24.54 1.06
CA ILE A 131 -5.84 25.23 -0.14
C ILE A 131 -5.20 24.23 -1.13
N ILE A 132 -4.54 23.20 -0.62
CA ILE A 132 -3.93 22.15 -1.46
C ILE A 132 -4.86 20.95 -1.70
N GLY A 133 -6.14 21.05 -1.33
CA GLY A 133 -7.13 19.99 -1.51
C GLY A 133 -7.08 18.86 -0.47
N VAL A 134 -6.30 19.01 0.60
CA VAL A 134 -6.23 18.04 1.70
C VAL A 134 -7.36 18.33 2.69
N THR A 135 -8.50 17.68 2.49
CA THR A 135 -9.72 17.89 3.32
C THR A 135 -10.10 16.67 4.17
N CYS A 136 -9.38 15.56 4.02
CA CYS A 136 -9.61 14.29 4.73
C CYS A 136 -8.28 13.55 4.96
N LEU A 137 -8.26 12.59 5.88
CA LEU A 137 -7.04 11.82 6.22
C LEU A 137 -6.49 11.03 5.02
N GLU A 138 -7.37 10.60 4.12
CA GLU A 138 -7.01 9.92 2.89
C GLU A 138 -6.18 10.78 1.94
N ARG A 139 -6.37 12.10 1.96
CA ARG A 139 -5.52 13.03 1.19
C ARG A 139 -4.20 13.28 1.89
N VAL A 140 -4.14 13.21 3.21
CA VAL A 140 -2.91 13.39 3.99
C VAL A 140 -1.86 12.34 3.61
N ILE A 141 -2.25 11.07 3.42
CA ILE A 141 -1.33 9.98 3.08
C ILE A 141 -0.72 10.11 1.67
N GLU A 142 -1.24 10.99 0.80
CA GLU A 142 -0.59 11.31 -0.46
C GLU A 142 0.67 12.15 -0.25
N HIS A 143 0.79 12.85 0.87
CA HIS A 143 1.90 13.74 1.18
C HIS A 143 2.87 13.15 2.19
N SER A 144 4.11 13.63 2.18
CA SER A 144 5.04 13.37 3.27
C SER A 144 4.87 14.38 4.39
N GLN A 145 5.36 14.02 5.58
CA GLN A 145 5.38 14.94 6.72
C GLN A 145 6.14 16.23 6.40
N ALA A 146 7.26 16.12 5.68
CA ALA A 146 8.09 17.27 5.31
C ALA A 146 7.38 18.20 4.34
N GLU A 147 6.67 17.65 3.34
CA GLU A 147 5.88 18.43 2.39
C GLU A 147 4.79 19.23 3.11
N LEU A 148 4.02 18.60 4.00
CA LEU A 148 2.96 19.30 4.73
C LEU A 148 3.51 20.30 5.74
N LEU A 149 4.61 19.98 6.42
CA LEU A 149 5.26 20.90 7.38
C LEU A 149 5.83 22.15 6.68
N GLY A 150 6.17 22.05 5.38
CA GLY A 150 6.62 23.18 4.58
C GLY A 150 5.52 24.19 4.24
N LEU A 151 4.23 23.85 4.45
CA LEU A 151 3.11 24.74 4.16
C LEU A 151 3.02 25.85 5.21
N HIS A 152 2.83 27.09 4.73
CA HIS A 152 2.57 28.23 5.62
C HIS A 152 1.31 27.97 6.47
N GLY A 153 1.44 28.04 7.79
CA GLY A 153 0.34 27.80 8.75
C GLY A 153 0.24 26.37 9.28
N VAL A 154 0.96 25.40 8.70
CA VAL A 154 1.04 24.03 9.20
C VAL A 154 2.25 23.91 10.15
N GLY A 155 1.98 23.78 11.44
CA GLY A 155 3.04 23.64 12.46
C GLY A 155 3.28 22.19 12.91
N PRO A 156 4.38 21.93 13.65
CA PRO A 156 4.71 20.59 14.15
C PRO A 156 3.60 19.93 14.98
N LYS A 157 2.80 20.71 15.72
CA LYS A 157 1.65 20.21 16.47
C LYS A 157 0.56 19.61 15.57
N ALA A 158 0.28 20.25 14.42
CA ALA A 158 -0.70 19.73 13.47
C ALA A 158 -0.19 18.43 12.83
N ILE A 159 1.10 18.37 12.46
CA ILE A 159 1.74 17.14 11.96
C ILE A 159 1.70 16.03 12.99
N GLY A 160 1.95 16.32 14.28
CA GLY A 160 1.85 15.34 15.36
C GLY A 160 0.45 14.74 15.47
N LEU A 161 -0.60 15.58 15.47
CA LEU A 161 -1.99 15.10 15.52
C LEU A 161 -2.38 14.27 14.30
N LEU A 162 -1.93 14.66 13.11
CA LEU A 162 -2.11 13.85 11.90
C LEU A 162 -1.37 12.51 12.01
N ALA A 163 -0.14 12.51 12.53
CA ALA A 163 0.67 11.31 12.67
C ALA A 163 0.04 10.33 13.67
N ASP A 164 -0.39 10.83 14.83
CA ASP A 164 -1.06 10.03 15.86
C ASP A 164 -2.32 9.36 15.30
N GLU A 165 -3.11 10.10 14.51
CA GLU A 165 -4.35 9.59 13.95
C GLU A 165 -4.09 8.58 12.81
N LEU A 166 -3.10 8.83 11.96
CA LEU A 166 -2.65 7.85 10.97
C LEU A 166 -2.11 6.59 11.65
N ASP A 167 -1.32 6.70 12.71
CA ASP A 167 -0.80 5.57 13.48
C ASP A 167 -1.92 4.77 14.17
N ARG A 168 -2.95 5.45 14.69
CA ARG A 168 -4.15 4.83 15.26
C ARG A 168 -4.89 3.96 14.23
N LEU A 169 -5.00 4.45 12.99
CA LEU A 169 -5.53 3.69 11.85
C LEU A 169 -4.48 2.69 11.29
N GLY A 170 -3.22 2.89 11.68
CA GLY A 170 -1.99 2.31 11.14
C GLY A 170 -1.87 2.44 9.63
N TRP A 171 -2.21 3.63 9.16
CA TRP A 171 -1.81 4.18 7.87
C TRP A 171 -0.43 4.81 8.03
N GLY A 172 0.32 4.89 6.93
CA GLY A 172 1.60 5.55 6.89
C GLY A 172 1.60 6.72 5.91
N TRP A 173 2.51 7.64 6.17
CA TRP A 173 2.81 8.78 5.32
C TRP A 173 3.41 8.35 3.97
N SER A 174 3.23 9.19 2.96
CA SER A 174 4.00 9.05 1.73
C SER A 174 5.49 9.23 2.03
N ARG A 175 6.34 8.38 1.43
CA ARG A 175 7.81 8.50 1.55
C ARG A 175 8.43 9.50 0.57
N ARG A 176 7.61 10.32 -0.11
CA ARG A 176 8.11 11.36 -1.02
C ARG A 176 8.90 12.44 -0.25
N GLY A 177 9.97 12.96 -0.83
CA GLY A 177 10.73 14.07 -0.24
C GLY A 177 11.65 13.74 0.93
N ALA A 178 11.81 12.47 1.32
CA ALA A 178 12.96 12.04 2.13
C ALA A 178 14.18 11.91 1.22
N ALA A 179 14.78 13.05 0.88
CA ALA A 179 16.13 13.11 0.34
C ALA A 179 17.15 12.79 1.44
#